data_AF-X1AZZ3-F1
#
_entry.id   AF-X1AZZ3-F1
#
_cell.length_a   1.000
_cell.length_b   1.000
_cell.length_c   1.000
_cell.angle_alpha   90.00
_cell.angle_beta   90.00
_cell.angle_gamma   90.00
#
_symmetry.space_group_name_H-M   'P 1'
#
loop_
_entity.id
_entity.type
_entity.pdbx_description
1 polymer ?
#
loop_
_entity_poly.entity_id
_entity_poly.type
_entity_poly.pdbx_seq_one_letter_code
_entity_poly.pdbx_strand_id
1 'polypeptide(L)' 'MYSRFAENNGWKTEVMSSNPTGIGGFKEIIFSIIGKEVYGKLK' A
#
# COMPACT_ATOMS: atom_id res chain seq x y z
N MET A 1 4.40 -3.76 -5.40
CA MET A 1 3.36 -4.58 -6.07
C MET A 1 1.97 -4.01 -5.80
N TYR A 2 1.59 -3.74 -4.55
CA TYR A 2 0.30 -3.13 -4.19
C TYR A 2 0.14 -1.65 -4.57
N SER A 3 1.21 -0.85 -4.51
CA SER A 3 1.15 0.57 -4.93
C SER A 3 0.77 0.72 -6.41
N ARG A 4 1.38 -0.09 -7.29
CA ARG A 4 1.02 -0.11 -8.73
C ARG A 4 -0.40 -0.58 -8.99
N PHE A 5 -0.88 -1.58 -8.24
CA PHE A 5 -2.26 -2.06 -8.38
C PHE A 5 -3.27 -0.99 -7.96
N ALA A 6 -2.99 -0.25 -6.90
CA ALA A 6 -3.81 0.85 -6.45
C ALA A 6 -3.79 2.03 -7.45
N GLU A 7 -2.63 2.41 -7.97
CA GLU A 7 -2.51 3.44 -9.02
C GLU A 7 -3.30 3.08 -10.28
N ASN A 8 -3.21 1.83 -10.75
CA ASN A 8 -3.99 1.38 -11.92
C ASN A 8 -5.51 1.39 -11.68
N ASN A 9 -5.96 1.26 -10.43
CA ASN A 9 -7.37 1.38 -10.06
C ASN A 9 -7.78 2.85 -9.76
N GLY A 10 -6.88 3.82 -9.91
CA GLY A 10 -7.11 5.23 -9.60
C GLY A 10 -7.26 5.50 -8.09
N TRP A 11 -6.73 4.61 -7.25
CA TRP A 11 -6.77 4.76 -5.80
C TRP A 11 -5.54 5.50 -5.30
N LYS A 12 -5.78 6.38 -4.32
CA LYS A 12 -4.70 7.12 -3.67
C LYS A 12 -4.11 6.26 -2.56
N THR A 13 -2.81 5.96 -2.65
CA THR A 13 -2.08 5.25 -1.59
C THR A 13 -1.28 6.23 -0.76
N GLU A 14 -1.39 6.14 0.55
CA GLU A 14 -0.68 6.99 1.50
C GLU A 14 0.11 6.11 2.46
N VAL A 15 1.44 6.16 2.38
CA VAL A 15 2.32 5.36 3.25
C VAL A 15 2.43 6.06 4.60
N MET A 16 1.87 5.44 5.64
CA MET A 16 1.84 6.01 6.99
C MET A 16 3.09 5.67 7.78
N SER A 17 3.61 4.45 7.62
CA SER A 17 4.83 4.02 8.31
C SER A 17 5.54 2.97 7.49
N SER A 18 6.87 3.07 7.42
CA SER A 18 7.71 2.06 6.78
C SER A 18 8.87 1.79 7.71
N ASN A 19 9.06 0.53 8.09
CA ASN A 19 10.16 0.08 8.93
C ASN A 19 11.15 -0.69 8.05
N PRO A 20 12.14 -0.01 7.44
CA PRO A 20 13.16 -0.66 6.63
C PRO A 20 14.14 -1.45 7.50
N THR A 21 14.48 -2.66 7.08
CA THR A 21 15.48 -3.49 7.75
C THR A 21 16.86 -3.18 7.16
N GLY A 22 17.88 -2.99 8.00
CA GLY A 22 19.22 -2.56 7.58
C GLY A 22 19.98 -3.50 6.64
N ILE A 23 19.46 -4.70 6.36
CA ILE A 23 20.06 -5.71 5.47
C ILE A 23 19.32 -5.81 4.12
N GLY A 24 18.31 -4.94 3.92
CA GLY A 24 17.49 -4.90 2.72
C GLY A 24 16.09 -5.49 2.96
N GLY A 25 15.08 -4.77 2.48
CA GLY A 25 13.67 -5.09 2.70
C GLY A 25 13.01 -4.24 3.78
N PHE A 26 11.71 -4.45 3.97
CA PHE A 26 10.92 -3.81 5.01
C PHE A 26 10.51 -4.87 6.03
N LYS A 27 10.79 -4.61 7.30
CA LYS A 27 10.27 -5.42 8.40
C LYS A 27 8.75 -5.30 8.46
N GLU A 28 8.26 -4.08 8.36
CA GLU A 28 6.83 -3.76 8.35
C GLU A 28 6.57 -2.52 7.49
N ILE A 29 5.43 -2.47 6.83
CA ILE A 29 4.98 -1.29 6.09
C ILE A 29 3.47 -1.14 6.30
N ILE A 30 3.04 0.05 6.72
CA ILE A 30 1.65 0.42 6.95
C ILE A 30 1.33 1.52 5.94
N PHE A 31 0.38 1.24 5.07
CA PHE A 31 -0.12 2.21 4.10
C PHE A 31 -1.65 2.14 4.05
N SER A 32 -2.27 3.29 3.85
CA SER A 32 -3.70 3.44 3.63
C SER A 32 -3.97 3.54 2.14
N ILE A 33 -5.05 2.92 1.68
CA ILE A 33 -5.53 3.03 0.31
C ILE A 33 -6.92 3.67 0.36
N ILE A 34 -7.07 4.81 -0.31
CA ILE A 34 -8.32 5.58 -0.37
C ILE A 34 -8.85 5.54 -1.80
N GLY A 35 -10.08 5.07 -1.97
CA GLY A 35 -10.73 4.93 -3.27
C GLY A 35 -12.09 4.25 -3.20
N LYS A 36 -12.77 4.10 -4.35
CA LYS A 36 -14.03 3.35 -4.45
C LYS A 36 -13.78 1.85 -4.41
N GLU A 37 -14.59 1.14 -3.62
CA GLU A 37 -14.61 -0.34 -3.51
C GLU A 37 -13.25 -0.98 -3.15
N VAL A 38 -12.38 -0.24 -2.46
CA VAL A 38 -11.04 -0.70 -2.07
C VAL A 38 -11.13 -2.02 -1.28
N TYR A 39 -11.95 -2.07 -0.24
CA TYR A 39 -12.09 -3.26 0.60
C TYR A 39 -12.67 -4.47 -0.16
N GLY A 40 -13.61 -4.24 -1.09
CA GLY A 40 -14.23 -5.32 -1.85
C GLY A 40 -13.27 -5.98 -2.84
N LYS A 41 -12.36 -5.20 -3.43
CA LYS A 41 -11.35 -5.69 -4.39
C LYS A 41 -10.06 -6.20 -3.73
N LEU A 42 -9.82 -5.88 -2.46
CA LEU A 42 -8.67 -6.35 -1.68
C LEU A 42 -9.00 -7.56 -0.78
N LYS A 43 -10.25 -8.05 -0.82
CA LYS A 43 -10.68 -9.24 -0.07
C LYS A 43 -10.13 -10.53 -0.67
#